data_AF-A0A1B1TFG9-F1
#
_entry.id   AF-A0A1B1TFG9-F1
#
_cell.length_a   1.000
_cell.length_b   1.000
_cell.length_c   1.000
_cell.angle_alpha   90.00
_cell.angle_beta   90.00
_cell.angle_gamma   90.00
#
_symmetry.space_group_name_H-M   'P 1'
#
loop_
_entity.id
_entity.type
_entity.pdbx_description
1 polymer ?
#
loop_
_entity_poly.entity_id
_entity_poly.type
_entity_poly.pdbx_seq_one_letter_code
_entity_poly.pdbx_strand_id
1 'polypeptide(L)'
;MCAAISIKKCSKCPSQSLLHQVYSGQHLCGKCLSDSIRRRVAKELRKQLILPKNARHDNGSPFRLLVAVSGGKDSAVLLSMIVDIIGKRRDIEIIAGCVDEGIKGYRKPSIDCAMDLAKDLGIRFETISYPELGYEMMDSVVSKCLNWRSS
;
A
#
# COMPACT_ATOMS: atom_id res chain seq x y z
N MET A 1 47.05 -8.03 -3.45
CA MET A 1 46.48 -7.09 -2.46
C MET A 1 45.01 -6.88 -2.81
N CYS A 2 44.07 -7.44 -2.04
CA CYS A 2 42.64 -7.27 -2.30
C CYS A 2 42.28 -5.79 -2.13
N ALA A 3 41.75 -5.17 -3.19
CA ALA A 3 41.20 -3.83 -3.11
C ALA A 3 40.10 -3.82 -2.04
N ALA A 4 40.32 -3.10 -0.96
CA ALA A 4 39.29 -2.85 0.04
C ALA A 4 38.13 -2.15 -0.68
N ILE A 5 36.94 -2.78 -0.69
CA ILE A 5 35.73 -2.15 -1.20
C ILE A 5 35.53 -0.87 -0.39
N SER A 6 35.75 0.28 -1.04
CA SER A 6 35.58 1.59 -0.41
C SER A 6 34.09 1.88 -0.31
N ILE A 7 33.49 1.45 0.80
CA ILE A 7 32.08 1.69 1.09
C ILE A 7 31.93 3.18 1.44
N LYS A 8 31.25 3.93 0.57
CA LYS A 8 30.92 5.34 0.83
C LYS A 8 30.07 5.44 2.10
N LYS A 9 30.26 6.51 2.88
CA LYS A 9 29.41 6.80 4.04
C LYS A 9 28.05 7.30 3.59
N CYS A 10 27.03 7.09 4.41
CA CYS A 10 25.72 7.68 4.21
C CYS A 10 25.81 9.20 4.28
N SER A 11 25.12 9.90 3.39
CA SER A 11 25.06 11.37 3.34
C SER A 11 24.30 11.97 4.53
N LYS A 12 23.52 11.17 5.28
CA LYS A 12 22.66 11.65 6.38
C LYS A 12 23.06 11.14 7.76
N CYS A 13 23.94 10.15 7.85
CA CYS A 13 24.32 9.54 9.12
C CYS A 13 25.73 8.94 9.03
N PRO A 14 26.39 8.65 10.16
CA PRO A 14 27.75 8.10 10.14
C PRO A 14 27.84 6.64 9.64
N SER A 15 26.71 5.99 9.36
CA SER A 15 26.67 4.60 8.88
C SER A 15 27.18 4.45 7.45
N GLN A 16 27.55 3.22 7.09
CA GLN A 16 27.91 2.85 5.72
C GLN A 16 26.70 2.94 4.78
N SER A 17 26.93 3.42 3.56
CA SER A 17 25.91 3.48 2.51
C SER A 17 25.68 2.10 1.93
N LEU A 18 24.41 1.75 1.74
CA LEU A 18 24.00 0.54 1.02
C LEU A 18 23.63 0.85 -0.42
N LEU A 19 23.12 2.06 -0.68
CA LEU A 19 22.58 2.42 -1.98
C LEU A 19 22.97 3.83 -2.38
N HIS A 20 23.36 3.99 -3.64
CA HIS A 20 23.58 5.30 -4.26
C HIS A 20 22.35 5.69 -5.10
N GLN A 21 21.69 6.78 -4.73
CA GLN A 21 20.55 7.33 -5.45
C GLN A 21 21.03 8.30 -6.53
N VAL A 22 21.23 7.78 -7.75
CA VAL A 22 21.77 8.54 -8.90
C VAL A 22 21.01 9.84 -9.15
N TYR A 23 19.67 9.81 -9.11
CA TYR A 23 18.82 10.98 -9.36
C TYR A 23 18.97 12.12 -8.32
N SER A 24 19.59 11.85 -7.17
CA SER A 24 19.81 12.83 -6.09
C SER A 24 21.27 13.00 -5.70
N GLY A 25 22.17 12.18 -6.25
CA GLY A 25 23.58 12.08 -5.86
C GLY A 25 23.81 11.63 -4.41
N GLN A 26 22.80 11.12 -3.70
CA GLN A 26 22.91 10.78 -2.29
C GLN A 26 23.29 9.31 -2.07
N HIS A 27 24.17 9.09 -1.09
CA HIS A 27 24.50 7.76 -0.58
C HIS A 27 23.67 7.52 0.68
N LEU A 28 22.84 6.48 0.72
CA LEU A 28 21.94 6.21 1.84
C LEU A 28 22.19 4.82 2.42
N CYS A 29 22.23 4.76 3.76
CA CYS A 29 22.06 3.50 4.48
C CYS A 29 20.58 3.08 4.46
N GLY A 30 20.30 1.82 4.79
CA GLY A 30 18.92 1.29 4.80
C GLY A 30 17.94 2.12 5.64
N LYS A 31 18.36 2.56 6.83
CA LYS A 31 17.53 3.40 7.72
C LYS A 31 17.18 4.74 7.06
N CYS A 32 18.19 5.46 6.55
CA CYS A 32 17.98 6.75 5.92
C CYS A 32 17.20 6.66 4.60
N LEU A 33 17.30 5.53 3.89
CA LEU A 33 16.49 5.24 2.71
C LEU A 33 15.02 5.06 3.10
N SER A 34 14.73 4.18 4.06
CA SER A 34 13.36 3.96 4.56
C SER A 34 12.72 5.23 5.08
N ASP A 35 13.47 6.06 5.82
CA ASP A 35 13.00 7.37 6.29
C ASP A 35 12.72 8.34 5.14
N SER A 36 13.56 8.34 4.10
CA SER A 36 13.35 9.17 2.92
C SER A 36 12.06 8.81 2.21
N ILE A 37 11.81 7.49 2.04
CA ILE A 37 10.57 6.97 1.44
C ILE A 37 9.37 7.34 2.31
N ARG A 38 9.43 7.07 3.62
CA ARG A 38 8.36 7.42 4.57
C ARG A 38 7.98 8.89 4.50
N ARG A 39 8.96 9.80 4.43
CA ARG A 39 8.71 11.25 4.32
C ARG A 39 8.04 11.62 3.00
N ARG A 40 8.43 10.98 1.88
CA ARG A 40 7.80 11.21 0.57
C ARG A 40 6.35 10.74 0.57
N VAL A 41 6.09 9.53 1.06
CA VAL A 41 4.73 8.98 1.18
C VAL A 41 3.88 9.87 2.09
N ALA A 42 4.38 10.27 3.26
CA ALA A 42 3.65 11.18 4.15
C ALA A 42 3.36 12.55 3.51
N LYS A 43 4.30 13.08 2.71
CA LYS A 43 4.08 14.34 1.97
C LYS A 43 3.00 14.19 0.92
N GLU A 44 3.00 13.08 0.18
CA GLU A 44 2.03 12.83 -0.88
C GLU A 44 0.63 12.51 -0.30
N LEU A 45 0.56 11.71 0.76
CA LEU A 45 -0.68 11.45 1.48
C LEU A 45 -1.33 12.74 1.98
N ARG A 46 -0.56 13.69 2.54
CA ARG A 46 -1.14 14.98 2.98
C ARG A 46 -1.67 15.85 1.84
N LYS A 47 -1.17 15.67 0.62
CA LYS A 47 -1.64 16.41 -0.55
C LYS A 47 -2.92 15.79 -1.13
N GLN A 48 -2.95 14.46 -1.23
CA GLN A 48 -4.05 13.74 -1.86
C GLN A 48 -5.21 13.47 -0.89
N LEU A 49 -4.89 13.16 0.37
CA LEU A 49 -5.86 12.84 1.41
C LEU A 49 -6.13 14.07 2.28
N ILE A 50 -7.17 14.82 1.91
CA ILE A 50 -7.62 15.99 2.66
C ILE A 50 -8.44 15.51 3.86
N LEU A 51 -7.75 15.26 4.97
CA LEU A 51 -8.38 14.89 6.23
C LEU A 51 -8.70 16.15 7.05
N PRO A 52 -9.94 16.31 7.53
CA PRO A 52 -10.26 17.38 8.46
C PRO A 52 -9.46 17.24 9.77
N LYS A 53 -9.29 18.36 10.50
CA LYS A 53 -8.57 18.38 11.78
C LYS A 53 -9.21 17.44 12.81
N ASN A 54 -10.54 17.33 12.78
CA ASN A 54 -11.30 16.33 13.51
C ASN A 54 -12.01 15.46 12.47
N ALA A 55 -11.45 14.30 12.18
CA ALA A 55 -12.06 13.34 11.26
C ALA A 55 -13.11 12.47 11.98
N ARG A 56 -13.90 13.05 12.87
CA ARG A 56 -15.04 12.37 13.47
C ARG A 56 -16.32 12.84 12.80
N HIS A 57 -17.21 11.90 12.58
CA HIS A 57 -18.58 12.21 12.20
C HIS A 57 -19.33 12.82 13.39
N ASP A 58 -20.46 13.48 13.12
CA ASP A 58 -21.29 14.13 14.15
C ASP A 58 -21.80 13.15 15.22
N ASN A 59 -21.90 11.86 14.86
CA ASN A 59 -22.26 10.75 15.74
C ASN A 59 -21.09 10.25 16.62
N GLY A 60 -19.92 10.90 16.57
CA GLY A 60 -18.73 10.54 17.34
C GLY A 60 -17.90 9.38 16.75
N SER A 61 -18.32 8.78 15.64
CA SER A 61 -17.58 7.71 14.97
C SER A 61 -16.34 8.24 14.22
N PRO A 62 -15.24 7.46 14.15
CA PRO A 62 -14.05 7.85 13.40
C PRO A 62 -14.29 7.80 11.90
N PHE A 63 -13.54 8.59 11.14
CA PHE A 63 -13.54 8.56 9.69
C PHE A 63 -12.91 7.27 9.20
N ARG A 64 -13.62 6.55 8.34
CA ARG A 64 -13.17 5.26 7.82
C ARG A 64 -12.38 5.44 6.53
N LEU A 65 -11.14 4.96 6.53
CA LEU A 65 -10.27 4.92 5.37
C LEU A 65 -10.16 3.48 4.88
N LEU A 66 -10.80 3.18 3.75
CA LEU A 66 -10.66 1.88 3.08
C LEU A 66 -9.43 1.91 2.17
N VAL A 67 -8.52 0.94 2.33
CA VAL A 67 -7.32 0.77 1.52
C VAL A 67 -7.47 -0.52 0.72
N ALA A 68 -7.59 -0.41 -0.60
CA ALA A 68 -7.65 -1.55 -1.48
C ALA A 68 -6.27 -2.23 -1.63
N VAL A 69 -6.18 -3.52 -1.32
CA VAL A 69 -4.97 -4.32 -1.38
C VAL A 69 -5.16 -5.48 -2.35
N SER A 70 -4.36 -5.49 -3.41
CA SER A 70 -4.36 -6.54 -4.44
C SER A 70 -3.56 -7.79 -4.07
N GLY A 71 -2.92 -7.80 -2.90
CA GLY A 71 -2.04 -8.88 -2.44
C GLY A 71 -0.66 -8.91 -3.12
N GLY A 72 -0.28 -7.82 -3.77
CA GLY A 72 1.08 -7.62 -4.29
C GLY A 72 2.00 -6.96 -3.26
N LYS A 73 3.31 -7.08 -3.45
CA LYS A 73 4.34 -6.41 -2.64
C LYS A 73 4.07 -4.91 -2.48
N ASP A 74 3.71 -4.23 -3.56
CA ASP A 74 3.62 -2.77 -3.55
C ASP A 74 2.38 -2.29 -2.79
N SER A 75 1.25 -2.99 -2.93
CA SER A 75 0.03 -2.68 -2.17
C SER A 75 0.17 -3.04 -0.69
N ALA A 76 0.88 -4.12 -0.37
CA ALA A 76 1.24 -4.49 1.01
C ALA A 76 2.11 -3.41 1.70
N VAL A 77 3.18 -2.97 1.03
CA VAL A 77 4.06 -1.91 1.57
C VAL A 77 3.32 -0.58 1.71
N LEU A 78 2.42 -0.27 0.76
CA LEU A 78 1.58 0.91 0.86
C LEU A 78 0.67 0.86 2.09
N LEU A 79 -0.02 -0.26 2.32
CA LEU A 79 -0.87 -0.46 3.50
C LEU A 79 -0.08 -0.26 4.79
N SER A 80 1.09 -0.91 4.91
CA SER A 80 1.92 -0.78 6.12
C SER A 80 2.38 0.66 6.34
N MET A 81 2.75 1.39 5.28
CA MET A 81 3.14 2.80 5.39
C MET A 81 1.97 3.70 5.78
N ILE A 82 0.76 3.45 5.25
CA ILE A 82 -0.44 4.22 5.61
C ILE A 82 -0.78 4.01 7.09
N VAL A 83 -0.77 2.77 7.57
CA VAL A 83 -1.01 2.45 8.98
C VAL A 83 0.04 3.11 9.88
N ASP A 84 1.32 3.06 9.50
CA ASP A 84 2.40 3.71 10.27
C ASP A 84 2.26 5.24 10.36
N ILE A 85 1.77 5.88 9.30
CA ILE A 85 1.67 7.34 9.19
C ILE A 85 0.37 7.86 9.79
N ILE A 86 -0.75 7.21 9.50
CA ILE A 86 -2.12 7.68 9.82
C ILE A 86 -2.71 6.89 10.98
N GLY A 87 -2.36 5.62 11.17
CA GLY A 87 -2.95 4.74 12.20
C GLY A 87 -2.76 5.21 13.65
N LYS A 88 -1.87 6.19 13.90
CA LYS A 88 -1.72 6.84 15.21
C LYS A 88 -2.87 7.79 15.56
N ARG A 89 -3.71 8.15 14.59
CA ARG A 89 -4.85 9.07 14.75
C ARG A 89 -6.08 8.33 15.25
N ARG A 90 -6.55 8.70 16.46
CA ARG A 90 -7.76 8.11 17.10
C ARG A 90 -9.09 8.56 16.46
N ASP A 91 -9.03 9.50 15.53
CA ASP A 91 -10.16 9.98 14.75
C ASP A 91 -10.30 9.23 13.41
N ILE A 92 -9.41 8.28 13.11
CA ILE A 92 -9.43 7.54 11.84
C ILE A 92 -9.42 6.04 12.11
N GLU A 93 -10.28 5.32 11.40
CA GLU A 93 -10.32 3.87 11.36
C GLU A 93 -9.82 3.41 9.99
N ILE A 94 -8.72 2.66 9.94
CA ILE A 94 -8.17 2.12 8.68
C ILE A 94 -8.71 0.71 8.50
N ILE A 95 -9.24 0.44 7.30
CA ILE A 95 -9.78 -0.86 6.90
C ILE A 95 -9.05 -1.29 5.64
N ALA A 96 -8.48 -2.50 5.63
CA ALA A 96 -7.94 -3.10 4.43
C ALA A 96 -9.07 -3.82 3.68
N GLY A 97 -9.14 -3.63 2.36
CA GLY A 97 -10.13 -4.26 1.50
C GLY A 97 -9.45 -5.03 0.36
N CYS A 98 -9.87 -6.26 0.09
CA CYS A 98 -9.48 -6.96 -1.14
C CYS A 98 -10.73 -7.27 -1.98
N VAL A 99 -10.63 -7.04 -3.29
CA VAL A 99 -11.71 -7.35 -4.22
C VAL A 99 -11.40 -8.70 -4.88
N ASP A 100 -12.30 -9.67 -4.68
CA ASP A 100 -12.23 -10.96 -5.35
C ASP A 100 -12.94 -10.89 -6.71
N GLU A 101 -12.13 -10.86 -7.78
CA GLU A 101 -12.54 -10.83 -9.19
C GLU A 101 -13.19 -12.15 -9.65
N GLY A 102 -13.18 -13.21 -8.84
CA GLY A 102 -13.86 -14.48 -9.14
C GLY A 102 -13.10 -15.40 -10.10
N ILE A 103 -11.82 -15.12 -10.40
CA ILE A 103 -11.00 -15.98 -11.26
C ILE A 103 -10.63 -17.25 -10.48
N LYS A 104 -11.33 -18.35 -10.78
CA LYS A 104 -11.07 -19.68 -10.23
C LYS A 104 -9.60 -20.08 -10.43
N GLY A 105 -8.82 -20.09 -9.35
CA GLY A 105 -7.60 -20.87 -9.23
C GLY A 105 -6.26 -20.12 -9.12
N TYR A 106 -6.19 -18.80 -9.30
CA TYR A 106 -4.88 -18.12 -9.44
C TYR A 106 -4.47 -17.16 -8.30
N ARG A 107 -5.34 -16.85 -7.31
CA ARG A 107 -5.04 -15.77 -6.34
C ARG A 107 -5.17 -16.08 -4.84
N LYS A 108 -5.37 -17.35 -4.44
CA LYS A 108 -5.44 -17.73 -3.02
C LYS A 108 -4.26 -17.20 -2.16
N PRO A 109 -2.98 -17.33 -2.58
CA PRO A 109 -1.86 -16.91 -1.73
C PRO A 109 -1.81 -15.40 -1.48
N SER A 110 -2.26 -14.59 -2.44
CA SER A 110 -2.17 -13.13 -2.36
C SER A 110 -3.18 -12.54 -1.39
N ILE A 111 -4.37 -13.11 -1.32
CA ILE A 111 -5.41 -12.72 -0.35
C ILE A 111 -4.97 -13.15 1.05
N ASP A 112 -4.47 -14.38 1.21
CA ASP A 112 -3.95 -14.89 2.48
C ASP A 112 -2.84 -13.97 3.02
N CYS A 113 -1.87 -13.59 2.17
CA CYS A 113 -0.84 -12.62 2.55
C CYS A 113 -1.39 -11.24 2.95
N ALA A 114 -2.46 -10.77 2.29
CA ALA A 114 -3.08 -9.50 2.62
C ALA A 114 -3.87 -9.57 3.95
N MET A 115 -4.51 -10.71 4.22
CA MET A 115 -5.19 -11.01 5.49
C MET A 115 -4.19 -11.08 6.64
N ASP A 116 -3.09 -11.81 6.46
CA ASP A 116 -2.02 -11.92 7.46
C ASP A 116 -1.39 -10.56 7.74
N LEU A 117 -1.12 -9.77 6.70
CA LEU A 117 -0.59 -8.41 6.87
C LEU A 117 -1.58 -7.51 7.63
N ALA A 118 -2.88 -7.57 7.32
CA ALA A 118 -3.88 -6.78 8.03
C ALA A 118 -3.98 -7.19 9.51
N LYS A 119 -3.86 -8.49 9.79
CA LYS A 119 -3.82 -9.04 11.15
C LYS A 119 -2.58 -8.57 11.91
N ASP A 120 -1.41 -8.61 11.29
CA ASP A 120 -0.16 -8.13 11.88
C ASP A 120 -0.19 -6.62 12.17
N LEU A 121 -0.87 -5.86 11.31
CA LEU A 121 -1.09 -4.41 11.49
C LEU A 121 -2.23 -4.08 12.45
N GLY A 122 -3.00 -5.08 12.92
CA GLY A 122 -4.12 -4.91 13.85
C GLY A 122 -5.29 -4.12 13.27
N ILE A 123 -5.50 -4.18 11.95
CA ILE A 123 -6.58 -3.47 11.25
C ILE A 123 -7.64 -4.44 10.76
N ARG A 124 -8.87 -3.94 10.56
CA ARG A 124 -9.95 -4.76 9.99
C ARG A 124 -9.65 -5.08 8.52
N PHE A 125 -9.86 -6.32 8.13
CA PHE A 125 -9.78 -6.77 6.75
C PHE A 125 -11.18 -7.15 6.27
N GLU A 126 -11.57 -6.62 5.12
CA GLU A 126 -12.84 -6.92 4.46
C GLU A 126 -12.55 -7.50 3.07
N THR A 127 -13.22 -8.58 2.72
CA THR A 127 -13.19 -9.12 1.36
C THR A 127 -14.51 -8.77 0.71
N ILE A 128 -14.46 -8.13 -0.45
CA ILE A 128 -15.65 -7.82 -1.23
C ILE A 128 -15.63 -8.66 -2.50
N SER A 129 -16.72 -9.36 -2.79
CA SER A 129 -16.87 -10.13 -4.03
C SER A 129 -17.54 -9.30 -5.13
N TYR A 130 -17.14 -9.48 -6.40
CA TYR A 130 -17.79 -8.83 -7.57
C TYR A 130 -19.33 -8.92 -7.58
N PRO A 131 -19.97 -10.07 -7.29
CA PRO A 131 -21.43 -10.16 -7.31
C PRO A 131 -22.12 -9.28 -6.24
N GLU A 132 -21.43 -8.91 -5.16
CA GLU A 132 -21.99 -8.02 -4.12
C GLU A 132 -21.90 -6.53 -4.49
N LEU A 133 -21.06 -6.17 -5.46
CA LEU A 133 -20.87 -4.80 -5.94
C LEU A 133 -21.82 -4.43 -7.09
N GLY A 134 -22.68 -5.34 -7.54
CA GLY A 134 -23.62 -5.11 -8.66
C GLY A 134 -22.94 -5.02 -10.03
N TYR A 135 -21.69 -5.44 -10.15
CA TYR A 135 -20.98 -5.56 -11.43
C TYR A 135 -21.12 -6.98 -11.98
N GLU A 136 -21.37 -7.11 -13.28
CA GLU A 136 -21.24 -8.41 -13.96
C GLU A 136 -19.80 -8.92 -13.81
N MET A 137 -19.63 -10.23 -13.57
CA MET A 137 -18.32 -10.86 -13.49
C MET A 137 -17.47 -10.54 -14.74
N MET A 138 -16.17 -10.36 -14.54
CA MET A 138 -15.22 -9.95 -15.58
C MET A 138 -15.22 -10.89 -16.81
N ASP A 139 -15.56 -12.17 -16.61
CA ASP A 139 -15.78 -13.15 -17.69
C ASP A 139 -16.93 -12.78 -18.64
N SER A 140 -17.99 -12.11 -18.15
CA SER A 140 -19.10 -11.60 -18.96
C SER A 140 -18.68 -10.40 -19.83
N VAL A 141 -17.78 -9.55 -19.32
CA VAL A 141 -17.24 -8.39 -20.04
C VAL A 141 -16.31 -8.83 -21.18
N VAL A 142 -15.46 -9.83 -20.93
CA VAL A 142 -14.57 -10.40 -21.96
C VAL A 142 -15.39 -11.07 -23.08
N SER A 143 -16.47 -11.76 -22.73
CA SER A 143 -17.41 -12.35 -23.69
C SER A 143 -18.09 -11.28 -24.58
N LYS A 144 -18.45 -10.13 -24.00
CA LYS A 144 -19.02 -8.98 -24.76
C LYS A 144 -17.98 -8.29 -25.65
N CYS A 145 -16.72 -8.19 -25.23
CA CYS A 145 -15.64 -7.65 -26.07
C CYS A 145 -15.29 -8.54 -27.27
N LEU A 146 -15.42 -9.86 -27.16
CA LEU A 146 -15.21 -10.79 -28.28
C LEU A 146 -16.27 -10.62 -29.38
N ASN A 147 -17.52 -10.35 -29.01
CA ASN A 147 -18.60 -10.11 -29.98
C ASN A 147 -18.47 -8.78 -30.75
N TRP A 148 -17.65 -7.83 -30.27
CA TRP A 148 -17.44 -6.55 -30.97
C TRP A 148 -16.40 -6.63 -32.10
N ARG A 149 -15.59 -7.70 -32.17
CA ARG A 149 -14.61 -7.91 -33.27
C ARG A 149 -15.17 -8.71 -34.45
N SER A 150 -16.45 -9.10 -34.39
CA SER A 150 -17.12 -9.90 -35.42
C SER A 150 -18.29 -9.16 -36.09
N SER A 151 -18.39 -7.83 -35.92
CA SER A 151 -19.30 -6.95 -36.65
C SER A 151 -18.52 -5.88 -37.41
#